data_AF-G4U0X4-F1
#
_entry.id   AF-G4U0X4-F1
#
_cell.length_a   1.000
_cell.length_b   1.000
_cell.length_c   1.000
_cell.angle_alpha   90.00
_cell.angle_beta   90.00
_cell.angle_gamma   90.00
#
_symmetry.space_group_name_H-M   'P 1'
#
loop_
_entity.id
_entity.type
_entity.pdbx_description
1 polymer ?
#
loop_
_entity_poly.entity_id
_entity_poly.type
_entity_poly.pdbx_seq_one_letter_code
_entity_poly.pdbx_strand_id
1 'polypeptide(L)' 'MPDVLISLTAPKEGVRTFKGRHFLGGRFVPWGLQEKFALNLPAYPGSEQIVELPSGEGQQRL' A
#
# COMPACT_ATOMS: atom_id res chain seq x y z
N MET A 1 4.37 2.34 -19.25
CA MET A 1 4.14 2.19 -17.79
C MET A 1 3.40 0.89 -17.56
N PRO A 2 3.57 0.19 -16.43
CA PRO A 2 2.82 -1.03 -16.18
C PRO A 2 1.34 -0.71 -15.95
N ASP A 3 0.45 -1.64 -16.31
CA ASP A 3 -0.98 -1.49 -16.06
C ASP A 3 -1.32 -1.66 -14.56
N VAL A 4 -0.46 -2.40 -13.85
CA VAL A 4 -0.62 -2.74 -12.43
C VAL A 4 0.71 -2.56 -11.68
N LEU A 5 0.65 -1.99 -10.48
CA LEU A 5 1.78 -1.89 -9.55
C LEU A 5 1.44 -2.59 -8.23
N ILE A 6 2.35 -3.42 -7.73
CA ILE A 6 2.22 -4.05 -6.41
C ILE A 6 3.35 -3.54 -5.52
N SER A 7 3.00 -2.75 -4.51
CA SER A 7 3.93 -2.37 -3.46
C SER A 7 3.99 -3.46 -2.40
N LEU A 8 5.19 -3.87 -2.01
CA LEU A 8 5.41 -4.81 -0.90
C LEU A 8 5.69 -4.05 0.39
N THR A 9 5.08 -4.47 1.50
CA THR A 9 5.21 -3.88 2.85
C THR A 9 4.57 -2.50 2.96
N ALA A 10 5.00 -1.54 2.15
CA ALA A 10 4.49 -0.17 2.05
C ALA A 10 4.79 0.40 0.65
N PRO A 11 3.99 1.37 0.15
CA PRO A 11 4.32 2.14 -1.05
C PRO A 11 5.63 2.92 -0.89
N LYS A 12 6.42 3.04 -1.97
CA LYS A 12 7.66 3.83 -2.00
C LYS A 12 7.41 5.14 -2.72
N GLU A 13 8.22 6.16 -2.43
CA GLU A 13 8.13 7.50 -3.02
C GLU A 13 8.06 7.51 -4.57
N GLY A 14 8.75 6.57 -5.23
CA GLY A 14 8.78 6.47 -6.68
C GLY A 14 7.44 6.16 -7.35
N VAL A 15 6.40 5.80 -6.58
CA VAL A 15 5.07 5.45 -7.11
C VAL A 15 4.06 6.58 -7.02
N ARG A 16 4.43 7.76 -6.50
CA ARG A 16 3.52 8.90 -6.32
C ARG A 16 2.79 9.35 -7.59
N THR A 17 3.43 9.20 -8.75
CA THR A 17 2.86 9.61 -10.05
C THR A 17 2.23 8.45 -10.82
N PHE A 18 2.17 7.26 -10.23
CA PHE A 18 1.53 6.09 -10.84
C PHE A 18 0.02 6.28 -10.89
N LYS A 19 -0.58 6.05 -12.06
CA LYS A 19 -2.02 6.25 -12.32
C LYS A 19 -2.79 4.97 -12.67
N GLY A 20 -2.10 3.82 -12.73
CA GLY A 20 -2.72 2.53 -12.98
C GLY A 20 -3.31 1.92 -11.72
N ARG A 21 -3.66 0.63 -11.77
CA ARG A 21 -4.18 -0.09 -10.59
C ARG A 21 -3.06 -0.40 -9.62
N HIS A 22 -3.20 0.03 -8.38
CA HIS A 22 -2.15 -0.08 -7.37
C HIS A 22 -2.61 -0.97 -6.24
N PHE A 23 -1.88 -2.04 -5.96
CA PHE A 23 -2.11 -2.91 -4.82
C PHE A 23 -1.00 -2.78 -3.80
N LEU A 24 -1.36 -2.95 -2.54
CA LEU A 24 -0.44 -3.25 -1.46
C LEU A 24 -0.50 -4.75 -1.17
N GLY A 25 0.67 -5.38 -1.08
CA GLY A 25 0.83 -6.73 -0.58
C GLY A 25 1.90 -6.82 0.50
N GLY A 26 2.16 -8.03 0.99
CA GLY A 26 3.11 -8.27 2.07
C GLY A 26 2.48 -8.10 3.45
N ARG A 27 1.38 -8.83 3.68
CA ARG A 27 0.66 -8.92 4.95
C ARG A 27 1.43 -9.76 6.00
N PHE A 28 2.64 -9.31 6.30
CA PHE A 28 3.51 -9.95 7.29
C PHE A 28 4.14 -8.93 8.26
N VAL A 29 3.76 -7.65 8.15
CA VAL A 29 4.28 -6.58 9.02
C VAL A 29 3.69 -6.74 10.43
N PRO A 30 4.52 -6.97 11.46
CA PRO A 30 4.06 -6.99 12.85
C PRO A 30 3.54 -5.62 13.28
N TRP A 31 2.55 -5.61 14.16
CA TRP A 31 1.91 -4.38 14.65
C TRP A 31 2.91 -3.36 15.23
N GLY A 32 3.87 -3.83 16.04
CA GLY A 32 4.90 -2.95 16.62
C GLY A 32 5.81 -2.28 15.58
N LEU A 33 6.02 -2.90 14.41
CA LEU A 33 6.75 -2.26 13.31
C LEU A 33 5.89 -1.25 12.56
N GLN A 34 4.60 -1.54 12.39
CA GLN A 34 3.64 -0.61 11.79
C GLN A 34 3.55 0.69 12.60
N GLU A 35 3.44 0.59 13.93
CA GLU A 35 3.39 1.75 14.84
C GLU A 35 4.73 2.50 14.86
N LYS A 36 5.86 1.78 15.03
CA LYS A 36 7.20 2.37 15.12
C LYS A 36 7.55 3.24 13.91
N PHE A 37 7.13 2.83 12.72
CA PHE A 37 7.42 3.52 11.46
C PHE A 37 6.24 4.32 10.92
N ALA A 38 5.15 4.43 11.67
CA ALA A 38 3.92 5.13 11.28
C ALA A 38 3.46 4.77 9.85
N LEU A 39 3.47 3.47 9.52
CA LEU A 39 3.25 3.00 8.14
C LEU A 39 1.81 3.17 7.64
N ASN A 40 0.85 3.46 8.54
CA ASN A 40 -0.57 3.67 8.24
C ASN A 40 -1.15 2.65 7.24
N LEU A 41 -0.79 1.37 7.41
CA LEU A 41 -1.18 0.32 6.47
C LEU A 41 -2.71 0.13 6.47
N PRO A 42 -3.35 0.03 5.29
CA PRO A 42 -4.76 -0.27 5.19
C PRO A 42 -5.09 -1.67 5.71
N ALA A 43 -6.35 -1.87 6.10
CA ALA A 43 -6.85 -3.19 6.47
C ALA A 43 -6.93 -4.11 5.24
N TYR A 44 -6.45 -5.34 5.40
CA TYR A 44 -6.62 -6.40 4.40
C TYR A 44 -7.98 -7.08 4.62
N PRO A 45 -8.83 -7.22 3.60
CA PRO A 45 -10.13 -7.89 3.73
C PRO A 45 -9.96 -9.36 4.15
N GLY A 46 -10.62 -9.79 5.23
CA GLY A 46 -10.61 -11.19 5.68
C GLY A 46 -9.21 -11.81 5.73
N SER A 47 -8.98 -12.85 4.93
CA SER A 47 -7.70 -13.56 4.77
C SER A 47 -6.88 -13.14 3.54
N GLU A 48 -7.30 -12.10 2.81
CA GLU A 48 -6.62 -11.63 1.60
C GLU A 48 -5.17 -11.21 1.89
N GLN A 49 -4.31 -11.47 0.92
CA GLN A 49 -2.87 -11.14 0.98
C GLN A 49 -2.54 -9.81 0.27
N ILE A 50 -3.53 -9.20 -0.38
CA ILE A 50 -3.43 -7.94 -1.08
C ILE A 50 -4.63 -7.04 -0.76
N VAL A 51 -4.47 -5.73 -0.97
CA VAL A 51 -5.54 -4.73 -0.92
C VAL A 51 -5.29 -3.68 -2.01
N GLU A 52 -6.34 -3.31 -2.75
CA GLU A 52 -6.26 -2.25 -3.75
C GLU A 52 -6.20 -0.87 -3.06
N LEU A 53 -5.28 -0.02 -3.49
CA LEU A 53 -5.08 1.33 -2.99
C LEU A 53 -5.87 2.33 -3.83
N PRO A 54 -6.34 3.45 -3.23
CA PRO A 54 -7.04 4.49 -3.96
C PRO A 54 -6.18 5.09 -5.08
N SER A 55 -6.76 5.28 -6.26
CA SER A 55 -6.10 5.95 -7.38
C SER A 55 -6.00 7.46 -7.10
N GLY A 56 -4.80 7.94 -6.78
CA GLY A 56 -4.28 9.31 -7.02
C GLY A 56 -4.98 10.56 -6.44
N GLU A 57 -6.27 10.55 -6.10
CA GLU A 57 -6.99 11.77 -5.68
C GLU A 57 -7.09 11.92 -4.15
N GLY A 58 -6.67 10.91 -3.38
CA GLY A 58 -6.76 10.89 -1.92
C GLY A 58 -5.44 10.63 -1.19
N GLN A 59 -4.30 10.60 -1.87
CA GLN A 59 -3.01 10.22 -1.26
C GLN A 59 -2.35 11.40 -0.52
N GLN A 60 -3.11 12.08 0.35
CA GLN A 60 -2.55 12.97 1.35
C GLN A 60 -2.30 12.17 2.63
N ARG A 61 -1.03 11.87 2.90
CA ARG A 61 -0.50 11.30 4.16
C ARG A 61 -0.99 9.88 4.48
N LEU A 62 -0.31 8.89 3.90
CA LEU A 62 -0.02 7.64 4.59
C LEU A 62 1.38 7.76 5.19
#